data_AF-A0A370F810-F1
#
_entry.id   AF-A0A370F810-F1
#
_cell.length_a   1.000
_cell.length_b   1.000
_cell.length_c   1.000
_cell.angle_alpha   90.00
_cell.angle_beta   90.00
_cell.angle_gamma   90.00
#
_symmetry.space_group_name_H-M   'P 1'
#
loop_
_entity.id
_entity.type
_entity.pdbx_description
1 polymer ?
#
loop_
_entity_poly.entity_id
_entity_poly.type
_entity_poly.pdbx_seq_one_letter_code
_entity_poly.pdbx_strand_id
1 'polypeptide(L)'
;MLNPSAVAAVVLRAWMRLRALLLIAAAGTLLAACANKPVASTEVMPFDRAVQQAVDDLMVQTQKMPAFLARVESRLQKSRIVIDPLLDGTTGQQTEVTQAAQQRIVQRMQERFSQFTVNQVDSQAVEQAQYVLSGTLTRQADASAGRWQLALALTELKSGTVVAQTVARIADEKLDTRPTAFYRDSPVSTRDRAVDGYIRTSQTPAGQQADALYLQRLPTTAVLQEAIDAYAAGRWQEALTRYEAAAQRPDGQQLRVYNGLYLTQMQLGRTADAERSFGQLAKLGLEASKLSVKFLFRPGSTEFLNDSRISGVYPMWLRQIARQAAQMSNNCLLVTGHTSRTGSESVNERLSLQRATVVRMRLAAEAPSLAKRLKEAGMGFRENIVGTGADDASDALDRRVEFKVEDCAASS
;
A
#
# COMPACT_ATOMS: atom_id res chain seq x y z
N MET A 1 44.25 -61.08 -33.75
CA MET A 1 43.22 -61.13 -32.68
C MET A 1 43.57 -60.07 -31.65
N LEU A 2 42.87 -58.93 -31.67
CA LEU A 2 43.08 -57.83 -30.71
C LEU A 2 42.41 -58.20 -29.38
N ASN A 3 43.17 -58.07 -28.29
CA ASN A 3 42.79 -58.47 -26.94
C ASN A 3 41.62 -57.60 -26.41
N PRO A 4 40.42 -58.16 -26.14
CA PRO A 4 39.23 -57.39 -25.75
C PRO A 4 39.39 -56.64 -24.40
N SER A 5 40.39 -57.00 -23.62
CA SER A 5 40.70 -56.41 -22.31
C SER A 5 41.29 -54.99 -22.39
N ALA A 6 41.94 -54.64 -23.51
CA ALA A 6 42.60 -53.34 -23.67
C ALA A 6 41.62 -52.22 -24.07
N VAL A 7 40.52 -52.57 -24.76
CA VAL A 7 39.50 -51.62 -25.21
C VAL A 7 38.65 -51.11 -24.04
N ALA A 8 38.33 -51.98 -23.08
CA ALA A 8 37.53 -51.63 -21.91
C ALA A 8 38.22 -50.58 -21.00
N ALA A 9 39.54 -50.68 -20.82
CA ALA A 9 40.29 -49.76 -19.95
C ALA A 9 40.41 -48.33 -20.51
N VAL A 10 40.46 -48.19 -21.84
CA VAL A 10 40.54 -46.88 -22.51
C VAL A 10 39.19 -46.17 -22.46
N VAL A 11 38.09 -46.89 -22.69
CA VAL A 11 36.72 -46.34 -22.64
C VAL A 11 36.35 -45.89 -21.21
N LEU A 12 36.73 -46.66 -20.18
CA LEU A 12 36.46 -46.29 -18.79
C LEU A 12 37.19 -45.02 -18.35
N ARG A 13 38.45 -44.84 -18.80
CA ARG A 13 39.26 -43.63 -18.51
C ARG A 13 38.74 -42.40 -19.25
N ALA A 14 38.23 -42.56 -20.47
CA ALA A 14 37.59 -41.47 -21.20
C ALA A 14 36.27 -41.01 -20.55
N TRP A 15 35.46 -41.95 -20.05
CA TRP A 15 34.21 -41.65 -19.35
C TRP A 15 34.43 -40.98 -17.98
N MET A 16 35.47 -41.37 -17.24
CA MET A 16 35.82 -40.68 -15.98
C MET A 16 36.31 -39.24 -16.21
N ARG A 17 37.09 -39.00 -17.28
CA ARG A 17 37.54 -37.64 -17.63
C ARG A 17 36.39 -36.75 -18.09
N LEU A 18 35.42 -37.29 -18.84
CA LEU A 18 34.23 -36.55 -19.27
C LEU A 18 33.31 -36.19 -18.09
N ARG A 19 33.13 -37.11 -17.11
CA ARG A 19 32.39 -36.84 -15.87
C ARG A 19 33.08 -35.81 -14.97
N ALA A 20 34.41 -35.84 -14.87
CA ALA A 20 35.17 -34.84 -14.12
C ALA A 20 35.06 -33.45 -14.74
N LEU A 21 35.11 -33.34 -16.08
CA LEU A 21 34.93 -32.08 -16.81
C LEU A 21 33.50 -31.52 -16.69
N LEU A 22 32.47 -32.38 -16.71
CA LEU A 22 31.07 -31.98 -16.51
C LEU A 22 30.79 -31.53 -15.07
N LEU A 23 31.41 -32.16 -14.06
CA LEU A 23 31.29 -31.74 -12.66
C LEU A 23 31.98 -30.41 -12.38
N ILE A 24 33.12 -30.12 -13.04
CA ILE A 24 33.81 -28.83 -12.92
C ILE A 24 33.01 -27.71 -13.63
N ALA A 25 32.38 -28.00 -14.78
CA ALA A 25 31.48 -27.06 -15.45
C ALA A 25 30.18 -26.78 -14.68
N ALA A 26 29.63 -27.79 -13.98
CA ALA A 26 28.47 -27.63 -13.09
C ALA A 26 28.83 -26.87 -11.79
N ALA A 27 30.05 -27.03 -11.28
CA ALA A 27 30.54 -26.26 -10.13
C ALA A 27 30.82 -24.78 -10.49
N GLY A 28 31.30 -24.50 -11.70
CA GLY A 28 31.52 -23.14 -12.20
C GLY A 28 30.22 -22.34 -12.42
N THR A 29 29.13 -23.01 -12.79
CA THR A 29 27.82 -22.37 -12.99
C THR A 29 27.06 -22.10 -11.68
N LEU A 30 27.32 -22.88 -10.62
CA LEU A 30 26.75 -22.62 -9.29
C LEU A 30 27.47 -21.50 -8.52
N LEU A 31 28.74 -21.21 -8.83
CA LEU A 31 29.49 -20.12 -8.18
C LEU A 31 29.23 -18.74 -8.81
N ALA A 32 28.78 -18.67 -10.05
CA ALA A 32 28.42 -17.40 -10.70
C ALA A 32 27.03 -16.86 -10.28
N ALA A 33 26.17 -17.70 -9.69
CA ALA A 33 24.81 -17.33 -9.30
C ALA A 33 24.71 -16.58 -7.95
N CYS A 34 25.80 -16.50 -7.18
CA CYS A 34 25.81 -15.87 -5.86
C CYS A 34 26.43 -14.45 -5.83
N ALA A 35 26.88 -13.92 -6.97
CA ALA A 35 27.74 -12.73 -6.98
C ALA A 35 27.02 -11.36 -7.09
N ASN A 36 25.70 -11.31 -7.24
CA ASN A 36 24.99 -10.02 -7.47
C ASN A 36 23.78 -9.84 -6.54
N LYS A 37 23.97 -9.99 -5.22
CA LYS A 37 23.09 -9.27 -4.29
C LYS A 37 23.59 -7.81 -4.23
N PRO A 38 22.84 -6.81 -4.72
CA PRO A 38 23.17 -5.43 -4.37
C PRO A 38 23.15 -5.35 -2.85
N VAL A 39 24.29 -4.97 -2.27
CA VAL A 39 24.38 -4.74 -0.82
C VAL A 39 23.48 -3.54 -0.55
N ALA A 40 22.31 -3.79 0.04
CA ALA A 40 21.49 -2.73 0.61
C ALA A 40 22.40 -1.95 1.58
N SER A 41 22.58 -0.65 1.37
CA SER A 41 23.39 0.17 2.25
C SER A 41 22.86 0.03 3.67
N THR A 42 23.70 -0.47 4.58
CA THR A 42 23.37 -0.58 6.00
C THR A 42 23.51 0.75 6.71
N GLU A 43 24.04 1.77 6.03
CA GLU A 43 24.25 3.11 6.54
C GLU A 43 22.90 3.79 6.81
N VAL A 44 22.75 4.28 8.03
CA VAL A 44 21.60 5.09 8.43
C VAL A 44 21.95 6.56 8.22
N MET A 45 21.13 7.28 7.46
CA MET A 45 21.42 8.64 7.01
C MET A 45 20.31 9.64 7.42
N PRO A 46 20.58 10.96 7.42
CA PRO A 46 19.53 11.97 7.45
C PRO A 46 18.60 11.87 6.24
N PHE A 47 17.35 12.31 6.37
CA PHE A 47 16.30 12.15 5.35
C PHE A 47 16.71 12.63 3.96
N ASP A 48 17.22 13.86 3.85
CA ASP A 48 17.59 14.44 2.54
C ASP A 48 18.69 13.64 1.83
N ARG A 49 19.71 13.21 2.60
CA ARG A 49 20.82 12.38 2.09
C ARG A 49 20.33 11.01 1.64
N ALA A 50 19.48 10.37 2.45
CA ALA A 50 18.93 9.06 2.14
C ALA A 50 18.08 9.08 0.86
N VAL A 51 17.25 10.12 0.67
CA VAL A 51 16.45 10.28 -0.55
C VAL A 51 17.35 10.47 -1.77
N GLN A 52 18.35 11.34 -1.69
CA GLN A 52 19.29 11.58 -2.79
C GLN A 52 20.07 10.32 -3.16
N GLN A 53 20.61 9.61 -2.16
CA GLN A 53 21.37 8.37 -2.34
C GLN A 53 20.49 7.28 -2.95
N ALA A 54 19.25 7.11 -2.46
CA ALA A 54 18.32 6.13 -3.01
C ALA A 54 18.07 6.37 -4.50
N VAL A 55 17.81 7.62 -4.91
CA VAL A 55 17.61 7.97 -6.33
C VAL A 55 18.87 7.66 -7.13
N ASP A 56 20.04 8.09 -6.68
CA ASP A 56 21.29 7.86 -7.40
C ASP A 56 21.56 6.35 -7.59
N ASP A 57 21.41 5.56 -6.53
CA ASP A 57 21.61 4.10 -6.56
C ASP A 57 20.60 3.39 -7.47
N LEU A 58 19.33 3.81 -7.44
CA LEU A 58 18.30 3.29 -8.32
C LEU A 58 18.65 3.53 -9.78
N MET A 59 19.08 4.76 -10.12
CA MET A 59 19.39 5.13 -11.49
C MET A 59 20.69 4.49 -12.00
N VAL A 60 21.69 4.28 -11.15
CA VAL A 60 22.92 3.54 -11.52
C VAL A 60 22.60 2.11 -11.97
N GLN A 61 21.60 1.45 -11.37
CA GLN A 61 21.18 0.11 -11.82
C GLN A 61 20.62 0.13 -13.24
N THR A 62 19.88 1.19 -13.61
CA THR A 62 19.29 1.32 -14.96
C THR A 62 20.34 1.46 -16.07
N GLN A 63 21.53 1.99 -15.77
CA GLN A 63 22.61 2.16 -16.74
C GLN A 63 23.21 0.83 -17.21
N LYS A 64 23.03 -0.25 -16.43
CA LYS A 64 23.55 -1.59 -16.73
C LYS A 64 22.62 -2.40 -17.64
N MET A 65 21.49 -1.84 -18.05
CA MET A 65 20.48 -2.55 -18.83
C MET A 65 20.80 -2.62 -20.32
N PRO A 66 20.61 -3.77 -21.00
CA PRO A 66 20.88 -3.92 -22.44
C PRO A 66 20.08 -2.94 -23.33
N ALA A 67 18.82 -2.64 -22.98
CA ALA A 67 18.01 -1.66 -23.69
C ALA A 67 18.56 -0.23 -23.60
N PHE A 68 19.33 0.07 -22.55
CA PHE A 68 20.02 1.34 -22.36
C PHE A 68 21.34 1.39 -23.14
N LEU A 69 22.06 0.27 -23.19
CA LEU A 69 23.29 0.10 -23.98
C LEU A 69 23.04 0.13 -25.50
N ALA A 70 21.88 -0.38 -25.96
CA ALA A 70 21.48 -0.34 -27.37
C ALA A 70 20.99 1.05 -27.84
N ARG A 71 20.68 1.97 -26.92
CA ARG A 71 20.15 3.32 -27.23
C ARG A 71 21.20 4.41 -27.36
N VAL A 72 22.49 4.07 -27.33
CA VAL A 72 23.58 5.04 -27.61
C VAL A 72 23.41 5.70 -28.99
N GLU A 73 22.67 5.07 -29.92
CA GLU A 73 22.34 5.63 -31.25
C GLU A 73 21.10 6.54 -31.29
N SER A 74 20.32 6.67 -30.20
CA SER A 74 19.02 7.37 -30.18
C SER A 74 18.91 8.47 -29.11
N ARG A 75 19.91 9.36 -29.02
CA ARG A 75 19.91 10.55 -28.12
C ARG A 75 18.68 11.49 -28.25
N LEU A 76 17.73 11.21 -29.14
CA LEU A 76 16.56 12.04 -29.43
C LEU A 76 15.28 11.65 -28.68
N GLN A 77 15.16 10.44 -28.11
CA GLN A 77 13.95 10.03 -27.38
C GLN A 77 14.23 9.75 -25.90
N LYS A 78 13.88 10.71 -25.04
CA LYS A 78 13.96 10.55 -23.58
C LYS A 78 12.98 9.49 -23.10
N SER A 79 13.44 8.58 -22.25
CA SER A 79 12.56 7.63 -21.56
C SER A 79 11.66 8.36 -20.57
N ARG A 80 10.41 7.93 -20.44
CA ARG A 80 9.43 8.57 -19.56
C ARG A 80 9.21 7.74 -18.31
N ILE A 81 9.34 8.39 -17.16
CA ILE A 81 9.08 7.83 -15.84
C ILE A 81 7.90 8.57 -15.25
N VAL A 82 6.86 7.84 -14.85
CA VAL A 82 5.81 8.37 -13.98
C VAL A 82 6.06 7.96 -12.55
N ILE A 83 5.85 8.87 -11.61
CA ILE A 83 5.97 8.61 -10.18
C ILE A 83 4.56 8.46 -9.61
N ASP A 84 4.23 7.25 -9.18
CA ASP A 84 3.03 7.01 -8.39
C ASP A 84 3.28 7.51 -6.95
N PRO A 85 2.33 8.25 -6.34
CA PRO A 85 2.36 8.71 -4.96
C PRO A 85 3.07 7.79 -3.97
N LEU A 86 4.13 8.29 -3.35
CA LEU A 86 4.81 7.55 -2.29
C LEU A 86 3.84 7.33 -1.10
N LEU A 87 3.82 6.10 -0.59
CA LEU A 87 2.93 5.69 0.49
C LEU A 87 3.71 5.34 1.77
N ASP A 88 3.09 5.52 2.92
CA ASP A 88 3.55 4.88 4.14
C ASP A 88 3.32 3.36 4.01
N GLY A 89 4.38 2.56 4.15
CA GLY A 89 4.31 1.11 3.89
C GLY A 89 3.49 0.32 4.91
N THR A 90 3.15 0.93 6.05
CA THR A 90 2.37 0.31 7.12
C THR A 90 0.88 0.60 6.98
N THR A 91 0.51 1.81 6.59
CA THR A 91 -0.88 2.26 6.49
C THR A 91 -1.41 2.26 5.07
N GLY A 92 -0.54 2.32 4.06
CA GLY A 92 -0.92 2.54 2.67
C GLY A 92 -1.45 3.94 2.39
N GLN A 93 -1.19 4.91 3.28
CA GLN A 93 -1.61 6.30 3.14
C GLN A 93 -0.47 7.17 2.61
N GLN A 94 -0.82 8.23 1.88
CA GLN A 94 0.14 9.32 1.67
C GLN A 94 0.18 10.19 2.92
N THR A 95 1.38 10.58 3.34
CA THR A 95 1.63 11.45 4.49
C THR A 95 2.45 12.66 4.05
N GLU A 96 2.54 13.67 4.92
CA GLU A 96 3.37 14.86 4.65
C GLU A 96 4.82 14.48 4.32
N VAL A 97 5.42 13.53 5.05
CA VAL A 97 6.78 13.05 4.76
C VAL A 97 6.88 12.27 3.44
N THR A 98 5.88 11.47 3.06
CA THR A 98 5.96 10.74 1.78
C THR A 98 5.81 11.70 0.59
N GLN A 99 4.98 12.73 0.72
CA GLN A 99 4.89 13.81 -0.28
C GLN A 99 6.20 14.61 -0.37
N ALA A 100 6.81 14.93 0.78
CA ALA A 100 8.11 15.60 0.84
C ALA A 100 9.25 14.77 0.22
N ALA A 101 9.22 13.44 0.41
CA ALA A 101 10.17 12.52 -0.23
C ALA A 101 9.98 12.50 -1.75
N GLN A 102 8.73 12.40 -2.21
CA GLN A 102 8.41 12.42 -3.64
C GLN A 102 8.92 13.69 -4.34
N GLN A 103 8.70 14.87 -3.73
CA GLN A 103 9.18 16.14 -4.29
C GLN A 103 10.71 16.15 -4.46
N ARG A 104 11.44 15.67 -3.46
CA ARG A 104 12.91 15.54 -3.50
C ARG A 104 13.39 14.53 -4.53
N ILE A 105 12.66 13.42 -4.69
CA ILE A 105 12.94 12.40 -5.72
C ILE A 105 12.79 13.03 -7.11
N VAL A 106 11.66 13.69 -7.38
CA VAL A 106 11.41 14.40 -8.66
C VAL A 106 12.54 15.38 -8.94
N GLN A 107 12.87 16.23 -7.96
CA GLN A 107 13.93 17.22 -8.08
C GLN A 107 15.28 16.58 -8.42
N ARG A 108 15.71 15.58 -7.63
CA ARG A 108 16.99 14.88 -7.84
C ARG A 108 17.05 14.20 -9.21
N MET A 109 15.95 13.57 -9.64
CA MET A 109 15.89 12.91 -10.93
C MET A 109 16.04 13.90 -12.10
N GLN A 110 15.36 15.05 -12.02
CA GLN A 110 15.42 16.10 -13.03
C GLN A 110 16.79 16.80 -13.08
N GLU A 111 17.45 16.98 -11.93
CA GLU A 111 18.78 17.60 -11.84
C GLU A 111 19.90 16.70 -12.39
N ARG A 112 19.82 15.38 -12.19
CA ARG A 112 20.95 14.46 -12.41
C ARG A 112 20.79 13.55 -13.62
N PHE A 113 19.57 13.32 -14.10
CA PHE A 113 19.28 12.30 -15.11
C PHE A 113 18.46 12.84 -16.28
N SER A 114 19.07 13.77 -17.03
CA SER A 114 18.45 14.47 -18.17
C SER A 114 17.95 13.59 -19.32
N GLN A 115 18.37 12.32 -19.35
CA GLN A 115 17.90 11.31 -20.31
C GLN A 115 16.47 10.82 -20.03
N PHE A 116 15.91 11.14 -18.84
CA PHE A 116 14.53 10.84 -18.50
C PHE A 116 13.66 12.10 -18.52
N THR A 117 12.39 11.93 -18.87
CA THR A 117 11.33 12.87 -18.55
C THR A 117 10.56 12.28 -17.38
N VAL A 118 10.47 13.05 -16.28
CA VAL A 118 9.88 12.58 -15.02
C VAL A 118 8.65 13.41 -14.71
N ASN A 119 7.52 12.73 -14.60
CA ASN A 119 6.22 13.31 -14.30
C ASN A 119 5.59 12.62 -13.09
N GLN A 120 4.68 13.30 -12.42
CA GLN A 120 3.78 12.62 -11.49
C GLN A 120 2.79 11.76 -12.29
N VAL A 121 2.20 10.76 -11.64
CA VAL A 121 1.16 9.94 -12.26
C VAL A 121 -0.07 10.79 -12.58
N ASP A 122 -0.44 10.84 -13.84
CA ASP A 122 -1.70 11.40 -14.33
C ASP A 122 -2.14 10.60 -15.56
N SER A 123 -3.40 10.78 -15.98
CA SER A 123 -4.00 9.99 -17.06
C SER A 123 -3.20 10.05 -18.36
N GLN A 124 -2.67 11.22 -18.73
CA GLN A 124 -1.87 11.41 -19.94
C GLN A 124 -0.45 10.86 -19.80
N ALA A 125 0.18 11.04 -18.64
CA ALA A 125 1.54 10.64 -18.38
C ALA A 125 1.69 9.13 -18.34
N VAL A 126 0.72 8.41 -17.74
CA VAL A 126 0.73 6.94 -17.66
C VAL A 126 0.65 6.28 -19.04
N GLU A 127 -0.15 6.82 -19.95
CA GLU A 127 -0.28 6.29 -21.32
C GLU A 127 1.04 6.36 -22.11
N GLN A 128 1.88 7.35 -21.79
CA GLN A 128 3.14 7.60 -22.51
C GLN A 128 4.37 7.11 -21.73
N ALA A 129 4.17 6.59 -20.52
CA ALA A 129 5.23 6.14 -19.64
C ALA A 129 5.87 4.85 -20.15
N GLN A 130 7.20 4.76 -20.01
CA GLN A 130 7.93 3.51 -20.19
C GLN A 130 8.14 2.82 -18.85
N TYR A 131 8.27 3.61 -17.79
CA TYR A 131 8.50 3.13 -16.44
C TYR A 131 7.57 3.81 -15.45
N VAL A 132 7.23 3.07 -14.39
CA VAL A 132 6.61 3.62 -13.19
C VAL A 132 7.57 3.48 -12.01
N LEU A 133 7.75 4.56 -11.25
CA LEU A 133 8.43 4.55 -9.97
C LEU A 133 7.38 4.38 -8.87
N SER A 134 7.54 3.34 -8.07
CA SER A 134 6.80 3.13 -6.83
C SER A 134 7.76 3.29 -5.65
N GLY A 135 7.24 3.80 -4.53
CA GLY A 135 8.03 4.01 -3.34
C GLY A 135 7.22 3.96 -2.04
N THR A 136 7.86 3.43 -1.00
CA THR A 136 7.31 3.41 0.36
C THR A 136 8.28 3.99 1.37
N LEU A 137 7.75 4.69 2.37
CA LEU A 137 8.47 5.04 3.59
C LEU A 137 7.85 4.28 4.75
N THR A 138 8.63 3.46 5.45
CA THR A 138 8.10 2.54 6.47
C THR A 138 8.84 2.71 7.78
N ARG A 139 8.11 3.00 8.86
CA ARG A 139 8.67 3.04 10.22
C ARG A 139 9.15 1.65 10.61
N GLN A 140 10.40 1.54 11.04
CA GLN A 140 10.95 0.28 11.53
C GLN A 140 10.64 0.11 13.02
N ALA A 141 10.38 -1.14 13.42
CA ALA A 141 10.19 -1.52 14.81
C ALA A 141 11.52 -1.46 15.59
N ASP A 142 12.59 -1.94 14.98
CA ASP A 142 13.95 -1.84 15.49
C ASP A 142 14.62 -0.55 15.01
N ALA A 143 14.73 0.43 15.91
CA ALA A 143 15.35 1.72 15.62
C ALA A 143 16.86 1.63 15.34
N SER A 144 17.53 0.54 15.76
CA SER A 144 18.97 0.35 15.52
C SER A 144 19.30 0.09 14.04
N ALA A 145 18.32 -0.36 13.26
CA ALA A 145 18.40 -0.49 11.80
C ALA A 145 18.07 0.81 11.05
N GLY A 146 17.89 1.93 11.77
CA GLY A 146 17.31 3.18 11.27
C GLY A 146 15.81 3.25 11.56
N ARG A 147 15.33 4.43 11.97
CA ARG A 147 13.92 4.63 12.37
C ARG A 147 12.95 4.44 11.20
N TRP A 148 13.39 4.74 9.98
CA TRP A 148 12.60 4.65 8.77
C TRP A 148 13.36 3.98 7.63
N GLN A 149 12.62 3.30 6.77
CA GLN A 149 13.13 2.67 5.56
C GLN A 149 12.41 3.26 4.34
N LEU A 150 13.16 3.88 3.44
CA LEU A 150 12.69 4.28 2.11
C LEU A 150 13.00 3.15 1.14
N ALA A 151 11.99 2.56 0.52
CA ALA A 151 12.15 1.57 -0.55
C ALA A 151 11.61 2.18 -1.85
N LEU A 152 12.39 2.13 -2.93
CA LEU A 152 11.96 2.56 -4.27
C LEU A 152 12.17 1.41 -5.26
N ALA A 153 11.23 1.25 -6.18
CA ALA A 153 11.34 0.32 -7.29
C ALA A 153 10.89 0.98 -8.60
N LEU A 154 11.71 0.81 -9.64
CA LEU A 154 11.40 1.24 -10.99
C LEU A 154 10.94 0.01 -11.80
N THR A 155 9.74 0.06 -12.34
CA THR A 155 9.13 -1.05 -13.10
C THR A 155 8.98 -0.65 -14.56
N GLU A 156 9.42 -1.48 -15.49
CA GLU A 156 9.13 -1.32 -16.92
C GLU A 156 7.69 -1.78 -17.22
N LEU A 157 6.85 -0.85 -17.68
CA LEU A 157 5.41 -1.09 -17.81
C LEU A 157 5.07 -2.15 -18.88
N LYS A 158 5.88 -2.26 -19.94
CA LYS A 158 5.64 -3.21 -21.03
C LYS A 158 5.81 -4.66 -20.59
N SER A 159 6.85 -4.94 -19.79
CA SER A 159 7.20 -6.30 -19.35
C SER A 159 6.70 -6.63 -17.95
N GLY A 160 6.27 -5.63 -17.17
CA GLY A 160 5.95 -5.76 -15.75
C GLY A 160 7.16 -6.03 -14.86
N THR A 161 8.38 -6.00 -15.41
CA THR A 161 9.60 -6.33 -14.68
C THR A 161 10.08 -5.14 -13.85
N VAL A 162 10.42 -5.37 -12.59
CA VAL A 162 11.16 -4.41 -11.78
C VAL A 162 12.60 -4.38 -12.28
N VAL A 163 13.02 -3.24 -12.83
CA VAL A 163 14.31 -3.09 -13.49
C VAL A 163 15.39 -2.54 -12.57
N ALA A 164 14.99 -1.88 -11.49
CA ALA A 164 15.88 -1.38 -10.44
C ALA A 164 15.12 -1.34 -9.12
N GLN A 165 15.81 -1.59 -8.02
CA GLN A 165 15.26 -1.49 -6.66
C GLN A 165 16.33 -0.99 -5.70
N THR A 166 15.94 -0.11 -4.79
CA THR A 166 16.84 0.43 -3.76
C THR A 166 16.15 0.52 -2.41
N VAL A 167 16.95 0.45 -1.35
CA VAL A 167 16.52 0.67 0.03
C VAL A 167 17.50 1.62 0.71
N ALA A 168 17.00 2.68 1.32
CA ALA A 168 17.77 3.59 2.16
C ALA A 168 17.18 3.64 3.58
N ARG A 169 18.06 3.74 4.58
CA ARG A 169 17.70 3.80 6.00
C ARG A 169 17.86 5.21 6.53
N ILE A 170 16.90 5.67 7.31
CA ILE A 170 16.79 7.06 7.76
C ILE A 170 16.73 7.10 9.29
N ALA A 171 17.60 7.93 9.89
CA ALA A 171 17.68 8.08 11.35
C ALA A 171 16.62 9.03 11.92
N ASP A 172 16.10 9.95 11.10
CA ASP A 172 15.33 11.10 11.59
C ASP A 172 14.08 10.69 12.38
N GLU A 173 14.04 11.12 13.64
CA GLU A 173 12.94 10.80 14.56
C GLU A 173 11.70 11.65 14.31
N LYS A 174 11.89 12.87 13.78
CA LYS A 174 10.86 13.92 13.68
C LYS A 174 10.36 14.14 12.26
N LEU A 175 10.05 13.05 11.57
CA LEU A 175 9.38 13.12 10.28
C LEU A 175 7.87 13.33 10.48
N ASP A 176 7.28 14.23 9.70
CA ASP A 176 5.84 14.53 9.78
C ASP A 176 5.03 13.42 9.10
N THR A 177 4.43 12.56 9.90
CA THR A 177 3.69 11.39 9.45
C THR A 177 2.18 11.63 9.41
N ARG A 178 1.75 12.89 9.52
CA ARG A 178 0.32 13.22 9.39
C ARG A 178 -0.16 12.81 7.98
N PRO A 179 -1.31 12.13 7.86
CA PRO A 179 -1.87 11.80 6.56
C PRO A 179 -2.27 13.07 5.80
N THR A 180 -2.12 13.06 4.48
CA THR A 180 -2.60 14.17 3.64
C THR A 180 -4.14 14.27 3.71
N ALA A 181 -4.69 15.40 3.29
CA ALA A 181 -6.10 15.75 3.52
C ALA A 181 -7.09 14.63 3.18
N PHE A 182 -6.97 14.03 2.00
CA PHE A 182 -7.82 12.92 1.58
C PHE A 182 -7.77 11.73 2.56
N TYR A 183 -6.58 11.27 2.96
CA TYR A 183 -6.40 10.11 3.84
C TYR A 183 -6.80 10.40 5.29
N ARG A 184 -6.55 11.64 5.75
CA ARG A 184 -6.97 12.12 7.07
C ARG A 184 -8.50 12.08 7.18
N ASP A 185 -9.19 12.67 6.20
CA ASP A 185 -10.63 12.86 6.21
C ASP A 185 -11.41 11.56 5.87
N SER A 186 -10.77 10.61 5.15
CA SER A 186 -11.39 9.35 4.75
C SER A 186 -11.93 8.54 5.94
N PRO A 187 -13.22 8.14 5.94
CA PRO A 187 -13.83 7.41 7.04
C PRO A 187 -13.37 5.94 7.15
N VAL A 188 -13.02 5.34 6.00
CA VAL A 188 -12.60 3.94 5.91
C VAL A 188 -11.12 3.87 5.54
N SER A 189 -10.39 2.95 6.17
CA SER A 189 -9.00 2.69 5.80
C SER A 189 -8.88 2.28 4.33
N THR A 190 -7.92 2.88 3.62
CA THR A 190 -7.78 2.76 2.17
C THR A 190 -6.90 1.60 1.72
N ARG A 191 -6.33 0.83 2.66
CA ARG A 191 -5.40 -0.27 2.36
C ARG A 191 -6.15 -1.50 1.87
N ASP A 192 -6.21 -1.66 0.56
CA ASP A 192 -6.78 -2.81 -0.13
C ASP A 192 -5.70 -3.68 -0.81
N ARG A 193 -6.12 -4.76 -1.49
CA ARG A 193 -5.21 -5.69 -2.19
C ARG A 193 -4.35 -5.02 -3.27
N ALA A 194 -4.81 -3.93 -3.89
CA ALA A 194 -4.02 -3.21 -4.87
C ALA A 194 -2.94 -2.34 -4.19
N VAL A 195 -3.28 -1.68 -3.09
CA VAL A 195 -2.30 -0.97 -2.24
C VAL A 195 -1.25 -1.94 -1.68
N ASP A 196 -1.64 -3.14 -1.25
CA ASP A 196 -0.66 -4.16 -0.86
C ASP A 196 0.23 -4.61 -2.02
N GLY A 197 -0.31 -4.66 -3.24
CA GLY A 197 0.45 -4.92 -4.46
C GLY A 197 1.48 -3.84 -4.77
N TYR A 198 1.10 -2.57 -4.60
CA TYR A 198 2.00 -1.42 -4.69
C TYR A 198 3.14 -1.53 -3.67
N ILE A 199 2.81 -1.76 -2.39
CA ILE A 199 3.79 -1.84 -1.30
C ILE A 199 4.79 -2.97 -1.58
N ARG A 200 4.30 -4.17 -1.97
CA ARG A 200 5.18 -5.28 -2.37
C ARG A 200 6.06 -4.93 -3.56
N THR A 201 5.51 -4.26 -4.58
CA THR A 201 6.26 -3.86 -5.78
C THR A 201 7.42 -2.94 -5.41
N SER A 202 7.23 -1.96 -4.51
CA SER A 202 8.29 -1.06 -4.06
C SER A 202 9.50 -1.75 -3.40
N GLN A 203 9.31 -3.00 -2.94
CA GLN A 203 10.32 -3.82 -2.27
C GLN A 203 10.79 -5.01 -3.14
N THR A 204 10.22 -5.17 -4.33
CA THR A 204 10.49 -6.32 -5.20
C THR A 204 11.88 -6.18 -5.84
N PRO A 205 12.79 -7.16 -5.69
CA PRO A 205 14.13 -7.06 -6.24
C PRO A 205 14.16 -6.90 -7.77
N ALA A 206 15.20 -6.22 -8.28
CA ALA A 206 15.42 -6.08 -9.71
C ALA A 206 15.49 -7.45 -10.42
N GLY A 207 14.89 -7.54 -11.62
CA GLY A 207 14.75 -8.76 -12.41
C GLY A 207 13.48 -9.57 -12.10
N GLN A 208 12.73 -9.24 -11.04
CA GLN A 208 11.47 -9.91 -10.70
C GLN A 208 10.24 -9.16 -11.24
N GLN A 209 9.07 -9.80 -11.20
CA GLN A 209 7.81 -9.25 -11.66
C GLN A 209 7.15 -8.39 -10.58
N ALA A 210 6.66 -7.22 -10.96
CA ALA A 210 5.80 -6.40 -10.12
C ALA A 210 4.44 -7.07 -9.88
N ASP A 211 3.69 -6.58 -8.88
CA ASP A 211 2.34 -7.11 -8.62
C ASP A 211 1.40 -6.78 -9.79
N ALA A 212 0.86 -7.83 -10.42
CA ALA A 212 0.05 -7.70 -11.63
C ALA A 212 -1.22 -6.88 -11.40
N LEU A 213 -1.88 -7.02 -10.24
CA LEU A 213 -3.10 -6.27 -9.94
C LEU A 213 -2.81 -4.78 -9.78
N TYR A 214 -1.68 -4.43 -9.16
CA TYR A 214 -1.23 -3.04 -9.06
C TYR A 214 -1.02 -2.43 -10.46
N LEU A 215 -0.25 -3.09 -11.33
CA LEU A 215 0.01 -2.58 -12.67
C LEU A 215 -1.26 -2.48 -13.52
N GLN A 216 -2.15 -3.48 -13.42
CA GLN A 216 -3.45 -3.47 -14.11
C GLN A 216 -4.30 -2.26 -13.73
N ARG A 217 -4.25 -1.83 -12.47
CA ARG A 217 -5.03 -0.71 -11.93
C ARG A 217 -4.37 0.65 -12.11
N LEU A 218 -3.13 0.71 -12.59
CA LEU A 218 -2.36 1.96 -12.72
C LEU A 218 -3.11 3.06 -13.51
N PRO A 219 -3.79 2.77 -14.64
CA PRO A 219 -4.56 3.79 -15.35
C PRO A 219 -5.72 4.37 -14.52
N THR A 220 -6.35 3.57 -13.66
CA THR A 220 -7.38 4.04 -12.73
C THR A 220 -6.78 4.83 -11.58
N THR A 221 -5.63 4.40 -11.05
CA THR A 221 -4.85 5.15 -10.06
C THR A 221 -4.48 6.53 -10.57
N ALA A 222 -4.16 6.67 -11.86
CA ALA A 222 -3.83 7.94 -12.48
C ALA A 222 -4.99 8.95 -12.41
N VAL A 223 -6.19 8.55 -12.82
CA VAL A 223 -7.42 9.38 -12.72
C VAL A 223 -7.76 9.67 -11.25
N LEU A 224 -7.60 8.67 -10.39
CA LEU A 224 -7.82 8.80 -8.95
C LEU A 224 -6.87 9.83 -8.32
N GLN A 225 -5.60 9.88 -8.75
CA GLN A 225 -4.63 10.81 -8.20
C GLN A 225 -5.00 12.26 -8.56
N GLU A 226 -5.42 12.50 -9.79
CA GLU A 226 -5.93 13.82 -10.19
C GLU A 226 -7.16 14.24 -9.36
N ALA A 227 -8.03 13.29 -8.99
CA ALA A 227 -9.18 13.53 -8.11
C ALA A 227 -8.74 13.88 -6.68
N ILE A 228 -7.74 13.18 -6.15
CA ILE A 228 -7.14 13.44 -4.83
C ILE A 228 -6.50 14.84 -4.81
N ASP A 229 -5.78 15.23 -5.85
CA ASP A 229 -5.15 16.54 -5.96
C ASP A 229 -6.20 17.67 -6.04
N ALA A 230 -7.29 17.45 -6.79
CA ALA A 230 -8.41 18.38 -6.84
C ALA A 230 -9.10 18.52 -5.47
N TYR A 231 -9.29 17.41 -4.73
CA TYR A 231 -9.82 17.43 -3.36
C TYR A 231 -8.89 18.20 -2.42
N ALA A 232 -7.59 17.90 -2.43
CA ALA A 232 -6.61 18.59 -1.59
C ALA A 232 -6.57 20.11 -1.87
N ALA A 233 -6.82 20.52 -3.12
CA ALA A 233 -6.89 21.92 -3.55
C ALA A 233 -8.24 22.61 -3.28
N GLY A 234 -9.22 21.92 -2.68
CA GLY A 234 -10.56 22.49 -2.43
C GLY A 234 -11.43 22.63 -3.68
N ARG A 235 -11.02 22.05 -4.81
CA ARG A 235 -11.76 22.08 -6.08
C ARG A 235 -12.78 20.95 -6.12
N TRP A 236 -13.78 21.02 -5.23
CA TRP A 236 -14.72 19.91 -4.97
C TRP A 236 -15.48 19.46 -6.23
N GLN A 237 -15.93 20.38 -7.08
CA GLN A 237 -16.66 19.99 -8.28
C GLN A 237 -15.77 19.26 -9.29
N GLU A 238 -14.50 19.67 -9.43
CA GLU A 238 -13.52 18.98 -10.27
C GLU A 238 -13.18 17.59 -9.69
N ALA A 239 -12.95 17.53 -8.37
CA ALA A 239 -12.70 16.27 -7.67
C ALA A 239 -13.86 15.29 -7.87
N LEU A 240 -15.10 15.75 -7.75
CA LEU A 240 -16.29 14.91 -7.94
C LEU A 240 -16.32 14.31 -9.35
N THR A 241 -16.14 15.14 -10.38
CA THR A 241 -16.12 14.69 -11.77
C THR A 241 -15.02 13.64 -12.01
N ARG A 242 -13.83 13.82 -11.45
CA ARG A 242 -12.73 12.85 -11.59
C ARG A 242 -12.99 11.56 -10.81
N TYR A 243 -13.55 11.63 -9.60
CA TYR A 243 -13.94 10.45 -8.84
C TYR A 243 -15.06 9.66 -9.54
N GLU A 244 -16.06 10.34 -10.12
CA GLU A 244 -17.12 9.71 -10.91
C GLU A 244 -16.54 9.03 -12.16
N ALA A 245 -15.62 9.69 -12.85
CA ALA A 245 -14.90 9.10 -13.99
C ALA A 245 -14.10 7.86 -13.57
N ALA A 246 -13.41 7.90 -12.43
CA ALA A 246 -12.70 6.73 -11.89
C ALA A 246 -13.67 5.59 -11.54
N ALA A 247 -14.84 5.87 -10.96
CA ALA A 247 -15.82 4.86 -10.58
C ALA A 247 -16.49 4.17 -11.78
N GLN A 248 -16.57 4.85 -12.92
CA GLN A 248 -17.11 4.30 -14.17
C GLN A 248 -16.16 3.33 -14.87
N ARG A 249 -14.88 3.29 -14.47
CA ARG A 249 -13.91 2.36 -15.06
C ARG A 249 -14.20 0.93 -14.61
N PRO A 250 -13.91 -0.09 -15.44
CA PRO A 250 -14.17 -1.49 -15.08
C PRO A 250 -13.51 -1.95 -13.77
N ASP A 251 -12.33 -1.40 -13.47
CA ASP A 251 -11.55 -1.63 -12.26
C ASP A 251 -11.68 -0.50 -11.22
N GLY A 252 -12.67 0.39 -11.39
CA GLY A 252 -12.97 1.56 -10.56
C GLY A 252 -13.62 1.25 -9.21
N GLN A 253 -14.01 0.00 -8.97
CA GLN A 253 -14.61 -0.44 -7.71
C GLN A 253 -13.56 -0.60 -6.60
N GLN A 254 -13.02 0.54 -6.15
CA GLN A 254 -11.93 0.61 -5.17
C GLN A 254 -12.33 1.46 -3.96
N LEU A 255 -11.84 1.12 -2.78
CA LEU A 255 -12.16 1.84 -1.54
C LEU A 255 -11.78 3.34 -1.62
N ARG A 256 -10.64 3.66 -2.24
CA ARG A 256 -10.19 5.06 -2.42
C ARG A 256 -11.15 5.89 -3.28
N VAL A 257 -11.73 5.30 -4.33
CA VAL A 257 -12.71 5.99 -5.20
C VAL A 257 -13.96 6.35 -4.41
N TYR A 258 -14.52 5.40 -3.66
CA TYR A 258 -15.77 5.63 -2.92
C TYR A 258 -15.58 6.44 -1.64
N ASN A 259 -14.41 6.40 -1.00
CA ASN A 259 -14.04 7.40 0.01
C ASN A 259 -14.07 8.80 -0.60
N GLY A 260 -13.47 8.99 -1.79
CA GLY A 260 -13.42 10.27 -2.48
C GLY A 260 -14.78 10.81 -2.91
N LEU A 261 -15.62 9.95 -3.50
CA LEU A 261 -17.02 10.29 -3.82
C LEU A 261 -17.77 10.73 -2.57
N TYR A 262 -17.73 9.93 -1.49
CA TYR A 262 -18.36 10.26 -0.22
C TYR A 262 -17.89 11.62 0.31
N LEU A 263 -16.58 11.82 0.44
CA LEU A 263 -16.01 13.06 0.99
C LEU A 263 -16.40 14.27 0.16
N THR A 264 -16.26 14.17 -1.16
CA THR A 264 -16.53 15.30 -2.06
C THR A 264 -18.03 15.64 -2.11
N GLN A 265 -18.90 14.64 -2.10
CA GLN A 265 -20.35 14.84 -2.03
C GLN A 265 -20.76 15.47 -0.70
N MET A 266 -20.11 15.11 0.42
CA MET A 266 -20.31 15.79 1.69
C MET A 266 -19.90 17.27 1.64
N GLN A 267 -18.73 17.59 1.04
CA GLN A 267 -18.28 18.99 0.87
C GLN A 267 -19.24 19.81 -0.01
N LEU A 268 -19.91 19.18 -0.97
CA LEU A 268 -20.88 19.81 -1.86
C LEU A 268 -22.31 19.81 -1.30
N GLY A 269 -22.54 19.30 -0.09
CA GLY A 269 -23.89 19.21 0.51
C GLY A 269 -24.81 18.16 -0.13
N ARG A 270 -24.29 17.26 -0.96
CA ARG A 270 -25.04 16.20 -1.65
C ARG A 270 -25.21 14.97 -0.76
N THR A 271 -25.96 15.13 0.33
CA THR A 271 -26.05 14.12 1.40
C THR A 271 -26.61 12.77 0.95
N ALA A 272 -27.60 12.76 0.06
CA ALA A 272 -28.16 11.52 -0.50
C ALA A 272 -27.15 10.76 -1.38
N ASP A 273 -26.34 11.49 -2.15
CA ASP A 273 -25.28 10.89 -2.97
C ASP A 273 -24.16 10.34 -2.08
N ALA A 274 -23.77 11.10 -1.07
CA ALA A 274 -22.78 10.68 -0.08
C ALA A 274 -23.20 9.40 0.63
N GLU A 275 -24.45 9.28 1.06
CA GLU A 275 -24.96 8.04 1.68
C GLU A 275 -24.89 6.85 0.71
N ARG A 276 -25.23 7.04 -0.58
CA ARG A 276 -25.09 5.99 -1.59
C ARG A 276 -23.63 5.56 -1.78
N SER A 277 -22.72 6.53 -1.87
CA SER A 277 -21.28 6.27 -1.99
C SER A 277 -20.73 5.54 -0.78
N PHE A 278 -21.15 5.92 0.44
CA PHE A 278 -20.77 5.21 1.66
C PHE A 278 -21.35 3.79 1.70
N GLY A 279 -22.59 3.59 1.24
CA GLY A 279 -23.18 2.26 1.11
C GLY A 279 -22.34 1.33 0.20
N GLN A 280 -21.88 1.84 -0.94
CA GLN A 280 -21.00 1.11 -1.83
C GLN A 280 -19.61 0.86 -1.22
N LEU A 281 -19.08 1.84 -0.48
CA LEU A 281 -17.83 1.67 0.28
C LEU A 281 -17.94 0.55 1.32
N ALA A 282 -19.03 0.53 2.09
CA ALA A 282 -19.30 -0.52 3.07
C ALA A 282 -19.43 -1.89 2.39
N LYS A 283 -20.14 -1.96 1.26
CA LYS A 283 -20.26 -3.18 0.46
C LYS A 283 -18.89 -3.71 0.03
N LEU A 284 -18.06 -2.87 -0.59
CA LEU A 284 -16.73 -3.27 -1.07
C LEU A 284 -15.83 -3.76 0.07
N GLY A 285 -15.83 -3.08 1.21
CA GLY A 285 -15.03 -3.49 2.37
C GLY A 285 -15.49 -4.83 2.96
N LEU A 286 -16.80 -5.06 3.04
CA LEU A 286 -17.35 -6.33 3.53
C LEU A 286 -17.14 -7.49 2.55
N GLU A 287 -17.25 -7.25 1.24
CA GLU A 287 -16.91 -8.24 0.19
C GLU A 287 -15.42 -8.59 0.20
N ALA A 288 -14.54 -7.64 0.57
CA ALA A 288 -13.13 -7.88 0.83
C ALA A 288 -12.84 -8.48 2.23
N SER A 289 -13.88 -8.91 2.94
CA SER A 289 -13.88 -9.50 4.29
C SER A 289 -13.43 -8.60 5.43
N LYS A 290 -13.07 -7.34 5.18
CA LYS A 290 -12.57 -6.41 6.19
C LYS A 290 -12.91 -4.96 5.84
N LEU A 291 -13.71 -4.33 6.70
CA LEU A 291 -14.02 -2.90 6.66
C LEU A 291 -13.53 -2.25 7.96
N SER A 292 -12.51 -1.39 7.88
CA SER A 292 -11.98 -0.66 9.05
C SER A 292 -12.46 0.79 9.02
N VAL A 293 -13.30 1.19 9.98
CA VAL A 293 -13.95 2.51 10.03
C VAL A 293 -13.46 3.32 11.24
N LYS A 294 -13.15 4.60 11.02
CA LYS A 294 -12.72 5.54 12.05
C LYS A 294 -13.91 6.04 12.89
N PHE A 295 -14.34 5.26 13.88
CA PHE A 295 -15.29 5.73 14.90
C PHE A 295 -14.53 6.31 16.09
N LEU A 296 -14.62 7.62 16.25
CA LEU A 296 -14.01 8.33 17.39
C LEU A 296 -14.94 8.35 18.60
N PHE A 297 -14.41 7.89 19.74
CA PHE A 297 -15.08 7.83 21.02
C PHE A 297 -14.48 8.84 22.00
N ARG A 298 -15.27 9.25 23.00
CA ARG A 298 -14.76 10.03 24.14
C ARG A 298 -13.67 9.24 24.88
N PRO A 299 -12.62 9.89 25.41
CA PRO A 299 -11.60 9.24 26.22
C PRO A 299 -12.22 8.42 27.36
N GLY A 300 -11.77 7.17 27.53
CA GLY A 300 -12.26 6.28 28.60
C GLY A 300 -13.73 5.89 28.53
N SER A 301 -14.44 6.17 27.43
CA SER A 301 -15.89 5.98 27.32
C SER A 301 -16.30 5.19 26.07
N THR A 302 -17.50 4.62 26.12
CA THR A 302 -18.19 3.95 25.00
C THR A 302 -19.07 4.91 24.18
N GLU A 303 -19.18 6.17 24.62
CA GLU A 303 -19.89 7.21 23.88
C GLU A 303 -19.01 7.77 22.75
N PHE A 304 -19.65 8.04 21.61
CA PHE A 304 -19.00 8.80 20.54
C PHE A 304 -18.67 10.22 20.98
N LEU A 305 -17.72 10.86 20.28
CA LEU A 305 -17.40 12.27 20.53
C LEU A 305 -18.65 13.14 20.41
N ASN A 306 -18.82 14.08 21.35
CA ASN A 306 -19.90 15.05 21.31
C ASN A 306 -19.55 16.24 20.38
N ASP A 307 -19.27 15.93 19.11
CA ASP A 307 -19.05 16.90 18.05
C ASP A 307 -19.85 16.45 16.83
N SER A 308 -20.91 17.19 16.50
CA SER A 308 -21.80 16.86 15.38
C SER A 308 -21.09 16.89 14.02
N ARG A 309 -19.99 17.64 13.89
CA ARG A 309 -19.18 17.67 12.66
C ARG A 309 -18.40 16.37 12.43
N ILE A 310 -18.15 15.62 13.50
CA ILE A 310 -17.43 14.34 13.46
C ILE A 310 -18.43 13.18 13.55
N SER A 311 -19.22 13.13 14.63
CA SER A 311 -20.06 11.98 14.96
C SER A 311 -21.49 12.08 14.42
N GLY A 312 -21.90 13.22 13.86
CA GLY A 312 -23.25 13.40 13.30
C GLY A 312 -23.56 12.47 12.12
N VAL A 313 -22.53 12.01 11.40
CA VAL A 313 -22.67 11.09 10.25
C VAL A 313 -22.69 9.61 10.65
N TYR A 314 -22.27 9.27 11.88
CA TYR A 314 -22.13 7.89 12.32
C TYR A 314 -23.44 7.06 12.27
N PRO A 315 -24.63 7.62 12.58
CA PRO A 315 -25.88 6.88 12.39
C PRO A 315 -26.08 6.43 10.94
N MET A 316 -25.76 7.27 9.95
CA MET A 316 -25.83 6.89 8.53
C MET A 316 -24.82 5.79 8.20
N TRP A 317 -23.59 5.89 8.70
CA TRP A 317 -22.58 4.86 8.48
C TRP A 317 -23.00 3.50 9.04
N LEU A 318 -23.48 3.49 10.29
CA LEU A 318 -23.94 2.27 10.96
C LEU A 318 -25.12 1.63 10.22
N ARG A 319 -26.10 2.45 9.79
CA ARG A 319 -27.23 1.98 8.98
C ARG A 319 -26.77 1.32 7.68
N GLN A 320 -25.86 1.97 6.94
CA GLN A 320 -25.35 1.42 5.68
C GLN A 320 -24.53 0.15 5.90
N ILE A 321 -23.66 0.10 6.92
CA ILE A 321 -22.90 -1.12 7.27
C ILE A 321 -23.86 -2.27 7.61
N ALA A 322 -24.85 -2.02 8.47
CA ALA A 322 -25.87 -3.01 8.85
C ALA A 322 -26.64 -3.51 7.63
N ARG A 323 -27.08 -2.60 6.75
CA ARG A 323 -27.80 -2.93 5.52
C ARG A 323 -26.97 -3.82 4.60
N GLN A 324 -25.71 -3.47 4.34
CA GLN A 324 -24.84 -4.26 3.45
C GLN A 324 -24.50 -5.62 4.08
N ALA A 325 -24.20 -5.67 5.37
CA ALA A 325 -23.92 -6.92 6.08
C ALA A 325 -25.12 -7.87 6.11
N ALA A 326 -26.35 -7.35 6.24
CA ALA A 326 -27.57 -8.14 6.21
C ALA A 326 -27.84 -8.80 4.83
N GLN A 327 -27.29 -8.24 3.75
CA GLN A 327 -27.40 -8.82 2.40
C GLN A 327 -26.46 -10.01 2.16
N MET A 328 -25.39 -10.14 2.94
CA MET A 328 -24.51 -11.30 2.86
C MET A 328 -25.24 -12.49 3.46
N SER A 329 -25.39 -13.60 2.75
CA SER A 329 -25.97 -14.82 3.32
C SER A 329 -24.90 -15.65 4.03
N ASN A 330 -25.26 -16.34 5.12
CA ASN A 330 -24.43 -17.35 5.80
C ASN A 330 -23.12 -16.90 6.49
N ASN A 331 -22.74 -15.62 6.41
CA ASN A 331 -21.50 -15.14 7.03
C ASN A 331 -21.76 -14.45 8.37
N CYS A 332 -20.88 -14.58 9.35
CA CYS A 332 -20.93 -13.81 10.57
C CYS A 332 -20.13 -12.51 10.40
N LEU A 333 -20.52 -11.48 11.16
CA LEU A 333 -19.83 -10.20 11.19
C LEU A 333 -19.23 -9.99 12.58
N LEU A 334 -17.91 -10.07 12.65
CA LEU A 334 -17.14 -9.77 13.85
C LEU A 334 -16.86 -8.26 13.92
N VAL A 335 -17.39 -7.62 14.96
CA VAL A 335 -17.17 -6.22 15.29
C VAL A 335 -16.00 -6.15 16.27
N THR A 336 -14.86 -5.62 15.85
CA THR A 336 -13.66 -5.53 16.68
C THR A 336 -13.35 -4.08 17.03
N GLY A 337 -13.25 -3.79 18.32
CA GLY A 337 -12.80 -2.48 18.82
C GLY A 337 -11.28 -2.43 18.96
N HIS A 338 -10.70 -1.27 18.63
CA HIS A 338 -9.28 -0.97 18.84
C HIS A 338 -9.10 0.34 19.60
N THR A 339 -7.97 0.45 20.33
CA THR A 339 -7.55 1.66 21.03
C THR A 339 -6.15 2.04 20.58
N SER A 340 -5.73 3.28 20.87
CA SER A 340 -4.32 3.63 20.81
C SER A 340 -3.50 2.89 21.86
N ARG A 341 -2.17 2.99 21.74
CA ARG A 341 -1.19 2.41 22.66
C ARG A 341 -1.15 3.09 24.04
N THR A 342 -1.90 4.17 24.25
CA THR A 342 -1.87 4.96 25.48
C THR A 342 -2.65 4.29 26.60
N GLY A 343 -2.04 4.23 27.80
CA GLY A 343 -2.65 3.65 29.00
C GLY A 343 -2.38 2.14 29.18
N SER A 344 -2.99 1.54 30.21
CA SER A 344 -2.75 0.13 30.54
C SER A 344 -3.47 -0.82 29.56
N GLU A 345 -2.80 -1.92 29.22
CA GLU A 345 -3.32 -2.97 28.32
C GLU A 345 -4.70 -3.49 28.76
N SER A 346 -4.84 -3.92 30.02
CA SER A 346 -6.09 -4.50 30.53
C SER A 346 -7.29 -3.54 30.49
N VAL A 347 -7.07 -2.23 30.67
CA VAL A 347 -8.12 -1.22 30.51
C VAL A 347 -8.48 -1.05 29.04
N ASN A 348 -7.49 -1.00 28.15
CA ASN A 348 -7.71 -0.84 26.72
C ASN A 348 -8.42 -2.04 26.09
N GLU A 349 -8.08 -3.26 26.51
CA GLU A 349 -8.78 -4.48 26.11
C GLU A 349 -10.26 -4.41 26.48
N ARG A 350 -10.56 -4.11 27.75
CA ARG A 350 -11.94 -4.01 28.25
C ARG A 350 -12.72 -2.88 27.55
N LEU A 351 -12.11 -1.70 27.41
CA LEU A 351 -12.75 -0.54 26.77
C LEU A 351 -13.04 -0.80 25.29
N SER A 352 -12.10 -1.43 24.59
CA SER A 352 -12.27 -1.78 23.18
C SER A 352 -13.40 -2.78 22.97
N LEU A 353 -13.53 -3.79 23.84
CA LEU A 353 -14.63 -4.75 23.82
C LEU A 353 -15.98 -4.06 24.08
N GLN A 354 -16.06 -3.21 25.10
CA GLN A 354 -17.30 -2.47 25.42
C GLN A 354 -17.75 -1.57 24.26
N ARG A 355 -16.81 -0.90 23.58
CA ARG A 355 -17.10 -0.11 22.37
C ARG A 355 -17.62 -0.98 21.23
N ALA A 356 -17.01 -2.14 21.01
CA ALA A 356 -17.49 -3.10 20.01
C ALA A 356 -18.90 -3.59 20.32
N THR A 357 -19.21 -3.90 21.60
CA THR A 357 -20.58 -4.27 22.03
C THR A 357 -21.58 -3.16 21.75
N VAL A 358 -21.26 -1.89 22.01
CA VAL A 358 -22.14 -0.76 21.70
C VAL A 358 -22.40 -0.63 20.20
N VAL A 359 -21.36 -0.76 19.37
CA VAL A 359 -21.51 -0.73 17.91
C VAL A 359 -22.35 -1.91 17.43
N ARG A 360 -22.11 -3.11 17.96
CA ARG A 360 -22.89 -4.32 17.66
C ARG A 360 -24.38 -4.13 17.94
N MET A 361 -24.72 -3.57 19.11
CA MET A 361 -26.12 -3.29 19.47
C MET A 361 -26.78 -2.32 18.48
N ARG A 362 -26.05 -1.29 18.04
CA ARG A 362 -26.56 -0.33 17.04
C ARG A 362 -26.79 -1.00 15.69
N LEU A 363 -25.86 -1.86 15.23
CA LEU A 363 -26.06 -2.63 14.00
C LEU A 363 -27.28 -3.55 14.08
N ALA A 364 -27.49 -4.22 15.21
CA ALA A 364 -28.65 -5.08 15.42
C ALA A 364 -29.98 -4.30 15.42
N ALA A 365 -29.97 -3.06 15.91
CA ALA A 365 -31.14 -2.18 15.86
C ALA A 365 -31.48 -1.73 14.43
N GLU A 366 -30.45 -1.43 13.62
CA GLU A 366 -30.61 -1.05 12.21
C GLU A 366 -31.04 -2.24 11.32
N ALA A 367 -30.53 -3.43 11.59
CA ALA A 367 -30.87 -4.65 10.86
C ALA A 367 -31.09 -5.85 11.81
N PRO A 368 -32.32 -6.05 12.32
CA PRO A 368 -32.63 -7.12 13.28
C PRO A 368 -32.31 -8.54 12.78
N SER A 369 -32.38 -8.78 11.46
CA SER A 369 -32.01 -10.06 10.86
C SER A 369 -30.53 -10.43 11.04
N LEU A 370 -29.66 -9.43 11.26
CA LEU A 370 -28.23 -9.62 11.47
C LEU A 370 -27.90 -9.99 12.92
N ALA A 371 -28.82 -9.77 13.87
CA ALA A 371 -28.55 -9.86 15.31
C ALA A 371 -27.90 -11.19 15.75
N LYS A 372 -28.35 -12.33 15.18
CA LYS A 372 -27.82 -13.67 15.49
C LYS A 372 -26.45 -13.96 14.86
N ARG A 373 -26.01 -13.14 13.91
CA ARG A 373 -24.77 -13.29 13.14
C ARG A 373 -23.72 -12.27 13.52
N LEU A 374 -24.01 -11.40 14.48
CA LEU A 374 -23.07 -10.42 15.00
C LEU A 374 -22.26 -11.00 16.15
N LYS A 375 -20.95 -10.79 16.11
CA LYS A 375 -20.00 -11.11 17.18
C LYS A 375 -19.23 -9.85 17.55
N GLU A 376 -18.65 -9.81 18.74
CA GLU A 376 -17.80 -8.71 19.21
C GLU A 376 -16.46 -9.19 19.75
N ALA A 377 -15.42 -8.38 19.56
CA ALA A 377 -14.11 -8.58 20.18
C ALA A 377 -13.48 -7.23 20.57
N GLY A 378 -12.61 -7.27 21.58
CA GLY A 378 -11.76 -6.15 21.97
C GLY A 378 -10.28 -6.51 21.80
N MET A 379 -9.56 -5.73 21.00
CA MET A 379 -8.12 -5.94 20.76
C MET A 379 -7.23 -4.96 21.50
N GLY A 380 -7.80 -3.95 22.17
CA GLY A 380 -7.01 -2.86 22.75
C GLY A 380 -6.02 -2.30 21.72
N PHE A 381 -4.75 -2.28 22.09
CA PHE A 381 -3.63 -1.88 21.21
C PHE A 381 -2.84 -3.06 20.60
N ARG A 382 -3.26 -4.32 20.81
CA ARG A 382 -2.52 -5.50 20.33
C ARG A 382 -2.37 -5.54 18.80
N GLU A 383 -3.33 -4.93 18.11
CA GLU A 383 -3.37 -4.81 16.64
C GLU A 383 -3.32 -3.35 16.18
N ASN A 384 -2.50 -2.52 16.85
CA ASN A 384 -2.20 -1.19 16.31
C ASN A 384 -1.51 -1.32 14.94
N ILE A 385 -1.94 -0.45 14.03
CA ILE A 385 -1.36 -0.29 12.70
C ILE A 385 -0.14 0.61 12.82
N VAL A 386 -0.25 1.76 13.49
CA VAL A 386 0.84 2.74 13.60
C VAL A 386 1.60 2.54 14.92
N GLY A 387 0.88 2.47 16.04
CA GLY A 387 1.40 2.07 17.34
C GLY A 387 2.25 3.12 18.06
N THR A 388 2.18 4.39 17.65
CA THR A 388 2.98 5.47 18.27
C THR A 388 2.42 5.95 19.60
N GLY A 389 1.10 5.90 19.81
CA GLY A 389 0.47 6.45 21.01
C GLY A 389 0.58 7.98 21.11
N ALA A 390 0.69 8.66 19.96
CA ALA A 390 0.69 10.12 19.88
C ALA A 390 -0.73 10.69 20.07
N ASP A 391 -1.75 9.86 19.82
CA ASP A 391 -3.16 10.22 19.97
C ASP A 391 -3.60 11.40 19.09
N ASP A 392 -2.95 11.58 17.95
CA ASP A 392 -3.20 12.64 16.98
C ASP A 392 -3.64 12.08 15.62
N ALA A 393 -3.52 12.88 14.55
CA ALA A 393 -3.91 12.48 13.20
C ALA A 393 -2.98 11.39 12.62
N SER A 394 -1.73 11.30 13.07
CA SER A 394 -0.72 10.37 12.54
C SER A 394 -0.99 8.91 12.92
N ASP A 395 -1.68 8.67 14.03
CA ASP A 395 -2.06 7.33 14.49
C ASP A 395 -3.58 7.14 14.63
N ALA A 396 -4.38 8.01 14.01
CA ALA A 396 -5.84 7.93 14.09
C ALA A 396 -6.43 6.59 13.60
N LEU A 397 -5.71 5.85 12.74
CA LEU A 397 -6.10 4.50 12.30
C LEU A 397 -6.08 3.45 13.43
N ASP A 398 -5.37 3.72 14.53
CA ASP A 398 -5.34 2.84 15.70
C ASP A 398 -6.64 2.90 16.51
N ARG A 399 -7.34 4.03 16.44
CA ARG A 399 -8.63 4.25 17.11
C ARG A 399 -9.76 4.02 16.11
N ARG A 400 -10.05 2.74 15.84
CA ARG A 400 -11.01 2.30 14.84
C ARG A 400 -11.94 1.22 15.36
N VAL A 401 -13.01 0.97 14.61
CA VAL A 401 -13.80 -0.26 14.71
C VAL A 401 -13.66 -1.00 13.39
N GLU A 402 -13.36 -2.28 13.48
CA GLU A 402 -13.19 -3.17 12.33
C GLU A 402 -14.40 -4.11 12.23
N PHE A 403 -14.90 -4.28 11.02
CA PHE A 403 -15.98 -5.19 10.69
C PHE A 403 -15.40 -6.27 9.79
N LYS A 404 -15.22 -7.47 10.34
CA LYS A 404 -14.65 -8.60 9.63
C LYS A 404 -15.75 -9.59 9.29
N VAL A 405 -15.79 -10.02 8.03
CA VAL A 405 -16.71 -11.06 7.57
C VAL A 405 -16.00 -12.41 7.70
N GLU A 406 -16.67 -13.37 8.31
CA GLU A 406 -16.13 -14.70 8.58
C GLU A 406 -17.22 -15.77 8.48
N ASP A 407 -16.82 -17.04 8.32
CA ASP A 407 -17.77 -18.15 8.37
C ASP A 407 -18.35 -18.30 9.77
N CYS A 408 -19.68 -18.39 9.89
CA CYS A 408 -20.32 -18.44 11.20
C CYS A 408 -19.88 -19.63 12.07
N ALA A 409 -19.47 -20.74 11.45
CA ALA A 409 -18.99 -21.95 12.13
C ALA A 409 -17.52 -21.84 12.61
N ALA A 410 -16.70 -21.03 11.94
CA ALA A 410 -15.26 -20.90 12.23
C ALA A 410 -14.96 -20.08 13.50
N SER A 411 -15.98 -19.45 14.08
CA SER A 411 -15.85 -18.61 15.28
C SER A 411 -16.76 -19.07 16.43
N SER A 412 -16.89 -20.40 16.59
CA SER A 412 -17.54 -21.06 17.74
C SER A 412 -16.59 -21.18 18.92
#